data_AF-A0A519QQ25-F1
#
_entry.id   AF-A0A519QQ25-F1
#
_cell.length_a   1.000
_cell.length_b   1.000
_cell.length_c   1.000
_cell.angle_alpha   90.00
_cell.angle_beta   90.00
_cell.angle_gamma   90.00
#
_symmetry.space_group_name_H-M   'P 1'
#
loop_
_entity.id
_entity.type
_entity.pdbx_description
1 polymer ?
#
loop_
_entity_poly.entity_id
_entity_poly.type
_entity_poly.pdbx_seq_one_letter_code
_entity_poly.pdbx_strand_id
1 'polypeptide(L)'
;VASETTAAAEAKVGQLRRDPFAMLPFCGYAISDYFDHWLRLGEKADKSKLPGIYLVNWFRKSAEGKFLWPGFGDNVRVLKWIVERREGTADAVDSATGRLPVSGAIDTSGLDISDAAMAELLRVDAEVWREEAKASAQDFAKLGQVPQALLDEQAALEQRLG
;
A
#
# COMPACT_ATOMS: atom_id res chain seq x y z
N VAL A 1 1.94 -3.00 5.82
CA VAL A 1 2.48 -3.65 4.59
C VAL A 1 2.49 -5.14 4.84
N ALA A 2 1.83 -5.89 3.96
CA ALA A 2 1.89 -7.34 3.94
C ALA A 2 2.47 -7.76 2.60
N SER A 3 3.35 -8.76 2.61
CA SER A 3 3.98 -9.32 1.41
C SER A 3 3.96 -10.83 1.49
N GLU A 4 3.88 -11.49 0.34
CA GLU A 4 4.15 -12.92 0.26
C GLU A 4 5.60 -13.18 0.71
N THR A 5 5.78 -14.25 1.49
CA THR A 5 7.08 -14.64 2.03
C THR A 5 8.02 -15.05 0.90
N THR A 6 9.11 -14.29 0.74
CA THR A 6 10.19 -14.61 -0.22
C THR A 6 11.18 -15.62 0.37
N ALA A 7 11.96 -16.27 -0.50
CA ALA A 7 13.01 -17.22 -0.12
C ALA A 7 14.12 -16.63 0.78
N ALA A 8 14.21 -15.31 0.92
CA ALA A 8 15.17 -14.64 1.81
C ALA A 8 14.79 -14.73 3.30
N ALA A 9 13.57 -15.17 3.63
CA ALA A 9 13.13 -15.39 5.00
C ALA A 9 13.03 -16.89 5.30
N GLU A 10 13.41 -17.31 6.51
CA GLU A 10 13.29 -18.71 6.98
C GLU A 10 11.83 -19.18 7.16
N ALA A 11 10.85 -18.31 6.89
CA ALA A 11 9.43 -18.64 6.93
C ALA A 11 8.99 -19.45 5.69
N LYS A 12 7.91 -20.23 5.83
CA LYS A 12 7.35 -21.01 4.71
C LYS A 12 7.02 -20.09 3.53
N VAL A 13 7.65 -20.35 2.39
CA VAL A 13 7.40 -19.67 1.11
C VAL A 13 5.90 -19.74 0.78
N GLY A 14 5.33 -18.60 0.37
CA GLY A 14 3.93 -18.50 -0.05
C GLY A 14 2.91 -18.09 1.01
N GLN A 15 3.32 -17.87 2.27
CA GLN A 15 2.43 -17.28 3.28
C GLN A 15 2.51 -15.75 3.27
N LEU A 16 1.36 -15.09 3.48
CA LEU A 16 1.30 -13.65 3.68
C LEU A 16 1.96 -13.31 5.02
N ARG A 17 3.03 -12.51 4.98
CA ARG A 17 3.74 -12.00 6.15
C ARG A 17 3.49 -10.51 6.26
N ARG A 18 3.10 -10.05 7.45
CA ARG A 18 3.10 -8.63 7.77
C ARG A 18 4.52 -8.18 8.09
N ASP A 19 4.98 -7.18 7.36
CA ASP A 19 6.32 -6.63 7.48
C ASP A 19 6.22 -5.10 7.47
N PRO A 20 5.91 -4.48 8.63
CA PRO A 20 5.76 -3.03 8.72
C PRO A 20 7.01 -2.34 8.21
N PHE A 21 6.86 -1.44 7.23
CA PHE A 21 7.94 -0.69 6.61
C PHE A 21 9.06 -1.56 5.99
N ALA A 22 8.81 -2.87 5.78
CA ALA A 22 9.86 -3.85 5.45
C ALA A 22 11.01 -3.89 6.49
N MET A 23 10.70 -3.58 7.76
CA MET A 23 11.66 -3.39 8.83
C MET A 23 11.60 -4.49 9.91
N LEU A 24 10.66 -5.44 9.84
CA LEU A 24 10.47 -6.44 10.89
C LEU A 24 11.75 -7.22 11.24
N PRO A 25 12.60 -7.68 10.29
CA PRO A 25 13.85 -8.36 10.63
C PRO A 25 15.03 -7.41 10.92
N PHE A 26 14.83 -6.09 10.84
CA PHE A 26 15.90 -5.08 10.91
C PHE A 26 15.70 -4.04 12.02
N CYS A 27 14.52 -4.00 12.64
CA CYS A 27 14.21 -3.02 13.67
C CYS A 27 14.99 -3.33 14.96
N GLY A 28 15.90 -2.43 15.34
CA GLY A 28 16.78 -2.61 16.52
C GLY A 28 16.12 -2.33 17.87
N TYR A 29 14.82 -2.03 17.89
CA TYR A 29 14.03 -1.73 19.09
C TYR A 29 12.55 -2.07 18.85
N ALA A 30 11.67 -1.84 19.84
CA ALA A 30 10.26 -2.18 19.73
C ALA A 30 9.62 -1.49 18.50
N ILE A 31 8.90 -2.28 17.68
CA ILE A 31 8.29 -1.76 16.45
C ILE A 31 7.18 -0.72 16.74
N SER A 32 6.54 -0.80 17.91
CA SER A 32 5.58 0.20 18.39
C SER A 32 6.23 1.58 18.55
N ASP A 33 7.42 1.63 19.14
CA ASP A 33 8.19 2.86 19.30
C ASP A 33 8.70 3.37 17.94
N TYR A 34 8.97 2.46 17.01
CA TYR A 34 9.34 2.82 15.64
C TYR A 34 8.20 3.53 14.91
N PHE A 35 6.95 3.10 15.09
CA PHE A 35 5.79 3.84 14.58
C PHE A 35 5.67 5.22 15.22
N ASP A 36 5.85 5.30 16.54
CA ASP A 36 5.79 6.58 17.26
C ASP A 36 6.88 7.56 16.78
N HIS A 37 8.08 7.05 16.47
CA HIS A 37 9.14 7.85 15.87
C HIS A 37 8.71 8.50 14.55
N TRP A 38 8.09 7.73 13.65
CA TRP A 38 7.58 8.23 12.37
C TRP A 38 6.51 9.31 12.56
N LEU A 39 5.57 9.11 13.50
CA LEU A 39 4.55 10.09 13.83
C LEU A 39 5.16 11.41 14.31
N ARG A 40 6.08 11.34 15.28
CA ARG A 40 6.78 12.51 15.82
C ARG A 40 7.59 13.27 14.78
N LEU A 41 8.18 12.56 13.81
CA LEU A 41 8.89 13.19 12.69
C LEU A 41 7.92 13.99 11.82
N GLY A 42 6.76 13.42 11.49
CA GLY A 42 5.71 14.11 10.73
C GLY A 42 5.15 15.34 11.44
N GLU A 43 4.92 15.26 12.75
CA GLU A 43 4.42 16.37 13.57
C GLU A 43 5.37 17.57 13.64
N LYS A 44 6.67 17.31 13.68
CA LYS A 44 7.71 18.36 13.79
C LYS A 44 8.12 18.96 12.45
N ALA A 45 7.77 18.31 11.35
CA ALA A 45 8.18 18.72 10.02
C ALA A 45 7.26 19.83 9.46
N ASP A 46 7.84 20.63 8.56
CA ASP A 46 7.04 21.47 7.67
C ASP A 46 6.23 20.57 6.73
N LYS A 47 4.90 20.58 6.89
CA LYS A 47 3.98 19.73 6.11
C LYS A 47 4.13 19.90 4.60
N SER A 48 4.53 21.08 4.13
CA SER A 48 4.74 21.34 2.69
C SER A 48 5.96 20.59 2.13
N LYS A 49 6.91 20.23 3.00
CA LYS A 49 8.17 19.55 2.66
C LYS A 49 8.14 18.05 2.90
N LEU A 50 7.09 17.52 3.54
CA LEU A 50 6.94 16.08 3.73
C LEU A 50 6.78 15.38 2.36
N PRO A 51 7.38 14.18 2.19
CA PRO A 51 7.20 13.40 0.97
C PRO A 51 5.79 12.83 0.89
N GLY A 52 5.32 12.59 -0.34
CA GLY A 52 4.14 11.75 -0.54
C GLY A 52 4.45 10.29 -0.17
N ILE A 53 3.49 9.64 0.49
CA ILE A 53 3.57 8.21 0.82
C ILE A 53 2.65 7.46 -0.15
N TYR A 54 3.20 6.44 -0.80
CA TYR A 54 2.49 5.64 -1.82
C TYR A 54 2.61 4.16 -1.50
N LEU A 55 1.54 3.43 -1.80
CA LEU A 55 1.50 1.96 -1.74
C LEU A 55 1.34 1.44 -3.18
N VAL A 56 2.21 0.53 -3.58
CA VAL A 56 2.19 -0.09 -4.91
C VAL A 56 2.12 -1.62 -4.79
N ASN A 57 1.47 -2.26 -5.76
CA ASN A 57 1.44 -3.70 -5.87
C ASN A 57 1.69 -4.12 -7.33
N TRP A 58 2.92 -4.53 -7.63
CA TRP A 58 3.31 -5.02 -8.95
C TRP A 58 2.88 -6.46 -9.23
N PHE A 59 2.37 -7.15 -8.22
CA PHE A 59 2.23 -8.61 -8.21
C PHE A 59 0.78 -9.08 -8.23
N ARG A 60 -0.19 -8.17 -8.44
CA ARG A 60 -1.60 -8.54 -8.54
C ARG A 60 -1.80 -9.50 -9.71
N LYS A 61 -2.51 -10.60 -9.45
CA LYS A 61 -2.83 -11.64 -10.44
C LYS A 61 -4.31 -11.64 -10.80
N SER A 62 -4.61 -12.09 -12.02
CA SER A 62 -5.96 -12.39 -12.47
C SER A 62 -6.50 -13.65 -11.79
N ALA A 63 -7.78 -13.96 -12.00
CA ALA A 63 -8.40 -15.20 -11.52
C ALA A 63 -7.70 -16.45 -12.09
N GLU A 64 -7.10 -16.35 -13.27
CA GLU A 64 -6.31 -17.40 -13.93
C GLU A 64 -4.85 -17.45 -13.44
N GLY A 65 -4.48 -16.64 -12.44
CA GLY A 65 -3.14 -16.62 -11.84
C GLY A 65 -2.07 -15.90 -12.66
N LYS A 66 -2.45 -15.17 -13.72
CA LYS A 66 -1.51 -14.37 -14.54
C LYS A 66 -1.28 -13.01 -13.91
N PHE A 67 -0.05 -12.50 -13.92
CA PHE A 67 0.20 -11.12 -13.50
C PHE A 67 -0.54 -10.14 -14.41
N LEU A 68 -1.27 -9.20 -13.80
CA LEU A 68 -2.03 -8.18 -14.53
C LEU A 68 -1.13 -7.02 -15.00
N TRP A 69 -0.02 -6.79 -14.31
CA TRP A 69 0.95 -5.74 -14.64
C TRP A 69 2.27 -6.38 -15.11
N PRO A 70 2.89 -5.90 -16.21
CA PRO A 70 4.12 -6.48 -16.75
C PRO A 70 5.34 -6.34 -15.81
N GLY A 71 5.36 -5.30 -14.95
CA GLY A 71 6.43 -5.11 -13.98
C GLY A 71 7.73 -4.59 -14.58
N PHE A 72 8.83 -4.79 -13.85
CA PHE A 72 10.20 -4.44 -14.28
C PHE A 72 10.31 -2.98 -14.79
N GLY A 73 10.76 -2.80 -16.04
CA GLY A 73 10.94 -1.48 -16.64
C GLY A 73 9.64 -0.70 -16.76
N ASP A 74 8.51 -1.38 -16.95
CA ASP A 74 7.21 -0.71 -17.10
C ASP A 74 6.73 -0.06 -15.79
N ASN A 75 7.28 -0.43 -14.64
CA ASN A 75 7.01 0.26 -13.37
C ASN A 75 7.32 1.76 -13.44
N VAL A 76 8.20 2.19 -14.37
CA VAL A 76 8.46 3.62 -14.63
C VAL A 76 7.19 4.40 -14.94
N ARG A 77 6.17 3.78 -15.53
CA ARG A 77 4.88 4.41 -15.89
C ARG A 77 4.09 4.82 -14.65
N VAL A 78 4.13 4.01 -13.59
CA VAL A 78 3.51 4.34 -12.30
C VAL A 78 4.37 5.32 -11.51
N LEU A 79 5.70 5.21 -11.59
CA LEU A 79 6.60 6.19 -10.98
C LEU A 79 6.42 7.59 -11.61
N LYS A 80 6.23 7.65 -12.94
CA LYS A 80 5.86 8.89 -13.65
C LYS A 80 4.59 9.51 -13.04
N TRP A 81 3.53 8.74 -12.87
CA TRP A 81 2.29 9.23 -12.23
C TRP A 81 2.53 9.72 -10.79
N ILE A 82 3.35 9.03 -10.00
CA ILE A 82 3.71 9.46 -8.64
C ILE A 82 4.41 10.84 -8.66
N VAL A 83 5.31 11.08 -9.63
CA VAL A 83 5.96 12.38 -9.81
C VAL A 83 4.94 13.44 -10.20
N GLU A 84 4.10 13.18 -11.19
CA GLU A 84 3.05 14.10 -11.63
C GLU A 84 2.05 14.43 -10.52
N ARG A 85 1.72 13.45 -9.66
CA ARG A 85 0.91 13.67 -8.45
C ARG A 85 1.59 14.60 -7.45
N ARG A 86 2.92 14.52 -7.32
CA ARG A 86 3.66 15.43 -6.43
C ARG A 86 3.78 16.84 -7.01
N GLU A 87 3.89 16.95 -8.33
CA GLU A 87 3.95 18.23 -9.04
C GLU A 87 2.57 18.89 -9.21
N GLY A 88 1.49 18.16 -8.93
CA GLY A 88 0.12 18.65 -9.08
C GLY A 88 -0.38 18.64 -10.52
N THR A 89 0.22 17.83 -11.38
CA THR A 89 -0.07 17.75 -12.83
C THR A 89 -0.87 16.50 -13.22
N ALA A 90 -1.10 15.58 -12.29
CA ALA A 90 -1.98 14.42 -12.49
C ALA A 90 -3.13 14.40 -11.49
N ASP A 91 -4.33 14.03 -11.96
CA ASP A 91 -5.51 13.83 -11.14
C ASP A 91 -5.53 12.46 -10.45
N ALA A 92 -6.36 12.35 -9.42
CA ALA A 92 -6.64 11.10 -8.72
C ALA A 92 -8.10 11.04 -8.27
N VAL A 93 -8.66 9.83 -8.17
CA VAL A 93 -9.96 9.60 -7.54
C VAL A 93 -9.78 9.11 -6.10
N ASP A 94 -10.64 9.57 -5.20
CA ASP A 94 -10.68 9.07 -3.83
C ASP A 94 -11.27 7.65 -3.79
N SER A 95 -10.73 6.82 -2.91
CA SER A 95 -11.18 5.45 -2.60
C SER A 95 -11.09 5.20 -1.09
N ALA A 96 -11.61 4.06 -0.62
CA ALA A 96 -11.53 3.70 0.79
C ALA A 96 -10.08 3.55 1.31
N THR A 97 -9.12 3.27 0.41
CA THR A 97 -7.71 2.99 0.74
C THR A 97 -6.77 4.14 0.42
N GLY A 98 -7.31 5.29 -0.02
CA GLY A 98 -6.53 6.48 -0.38
C GLY A 98 -6.91 7.01 -1.75
N ARG A 99 -5.93 7.50 -2.50
CA ARG A 99 -6.14 8.08 -3.83
C ARG A 99 -5.55 7.20 -4.92
N LEU A 100 -6.33 6.94 -5.95
CA LEU A 100 -5.97 6.09 -7.08
C LEU A 100 -5.84 6.91 -8.36
N PRO A 101 -5.05 6.46 -9.34
CA PRO A 101 -5.03 7.08 -10.67
C PRO A 101 -6.44 7.12 -11.27
N VAL A 102 -6.79 8.25 -11.91
CA VAL A 102 -8.01 8.30 -12.74
C VAL A 102 -7.83 7.41 -13.98
N SER A 103 -8.94 7.05 -14.64
CA SER A 103 -8.85 6.28 -15.88
C SER A 103 -8.00 7.02 -16.93
N GLY A 104 -7.06 6.31 -17.56
CA GLY A 104 -6.12 6.88 -18.52
C GLY A 104 -4.93 7.65 -17.93
N ALA A 105 -4.84 7.82 -16.59
CA ALA A 105 -3.71 8.54 -15.97
C ALA A 105 -2.38 7.76 -16.02
N ILE A 106 -2.44 6.43 -16.11
CA ILE A 106 -1.26 5.60 -16.32
C ILE A 106 -1.07 5.41 -17.82
N ASP A 107 0.10 5.79 -18.33
CA ASP A 107 0.47 5.60 -19.73
C ASP A 107 0.63 4.10 -20.04
N THR A 108 -0.30 3.55 -20.81
CA THR A 108 -0.29 2.15 -21.28
C THR A 108 0.16 2.01 -22.73
N SER A 109 0.69 3.08 -23.35
CA SER A 109 1.15 3.03 -24.74
C SER A 109 2.20 1.94 -24.95
N GLY A 110 1.96 1.09 -25.95
CA GLY A 110 2.81 -0.05 -26.27
C GLY A 110 2.66 -1.26 -25.33
N LEU A 111 1.72 -1.24 -24.38
CA LEU A 111 1.40 -2.39 -23.53
C LEU A 111 0.17 -3.14 -24.04
N ASP A 112 0.22 -4.47 -24.00
CA ASP A 112 -0.94 -5.33 -24.19
C ASP A 112 -1.71 -5.47 -22.87
N ILE A 113 -2.36 -4.38 -22.44
CA ILE A 113 -3.20 -4.35 -21.24
C ILE A 113 -4.58 -3.80 -21.61
N SER A 114 -5.62 -4.58 -21.31
CA SER A 114 -6.99 -4.17 -21.56
C SER A 114 -7.51 -3.21 -20.49
N ASP A 115 -8.52 -2.42 -20.83
CA ASP A 115 -9.21 -1.56 -19.86
C ASP A 115 -9.78 -2.36 -18.68
N ALA A 116 -10.24 -3.59 -18.94
CA ALA A 116 -10.72 -4.50 -17.90
C ALA A 116 -9.60 -4.94 -16.95
N ALA A 117 -8.40 -5.24 -17.48
CA ALA A 117 -7.25 -5.57 -16.65
C ALA A 117 -6.78 -4.36 -15.82
N MET A 118 -6.79 -3.16 -16.40
CA MET A 118 -6.47 -1.93 -15.67
C MET A 118 -7.51 -1.60 -14.59
N ALA A 119 -8.79 -1.76 -14.88
CA ALA A 119 -9.86 -1.60 -13.90
C ALA A 119 -9.71 -2.60 -12.75
N GLU A 120 -9.39 -3.86 -13.06
CA GLU A 120 -9.11 -4.87 -12.03
C GLU A 120 -7.85 -4.52 -11.23
N LEU A 121 -6.76 -4.04 -11.84
CA LEU A 121 -5.56 -3.58 -11.13
C LEU A 121 -5.87 -2.55 -10.05
N LEU A 122 -6.71 -1.56 -10.39
CA LEU A 122 -7.07 -0.44 -9.52
C LEU A 122 -8.29 -0.72 -8.63
N ARG A 123 -8.95 -1.87 -8.77
CA ARG A 123 -10.16 -2.21 -8.00
C ARG A 123 -9.85 -2.31 -6.51
N VAL A 124 -10.65 -1.60 -5.71
CA VAL A 124 -10.72 -1.71 -4.25
C VAL A 124 -12.00 -2.44 -3.89
N ASP A 125 -11.89 -3.73 -3.60
CA ASP A 125 -13.03 -4.55 -3.19
C ASP A 125 -13.30 -4.40 -1.69
N ALA A 126 -14.46 -3.86 -1.33
CA ALA A 126 -14.77 -3.53 0.06
C ALA A 126 -14.76 -4.76 0.98
N GLU A 127 -15.28 -5.91 0.52
CA GLU A 127 -15.32 -7.12 1.34
C GLU A 127 -13.91 -7.66 1.61
N VAL A 128 -13.07 -7.72 0.57
CA VAL A 128 -11.67 -8.14 0.72
C VAL A 128 -10.92 -7.20 1.66
N TRP A 129 -11.14 -5.89 1.54
CA TRP A 129 -10.48 -4.91 2.40
C TRP A 129 -11.00 -4.90 3.83
N ARG A 130 -12.26 -5.27 4.10
CA ARG A 130 -12.74 -5.48 5.47
C ARG A 130 -12.05 -6.66 6.14
N GLU A 131 -11.84 -7.76 5.41
CA GLU A 131 -11.09 -8.89 5.95
C GLU A 131 -9.62 -8.52 6.20
N GLU A 132 -8.99 -7.76 5.31
CA GLU A 132 -7.64 -7.23 5.56
C GLU A 132 -7.60 -6.28 6.76
N ALA A 133 -8.60 -5.39 6.90
CA ALA A 133 -8.69 -4.48 8.04
C ALA A 133 -8.82 -5.25 9.36
N LYS A 134 -9.71 -6.24 9.45
CA LYS A 134 -9.84 -7.10 10.64
C LYS A 134 -8.53 -7.80 10.97
N ALA A 135 -7.86 -8.36 9.97
CA ALA A 135 -6.60 -9.03 10.17
C ALA A 135 -5.51 -8.02 10.60
N SER A 136 -5.49 -6.79 10.08
CA SER A 136 -4.57 -5.71 10.46
C SER A 136 -4.74 -5.35 11.94
N ALA A 137 -5.99 -5.18 12.39
CA ALA A 137 -6.32 -4.91 13.79
C ALA A 137 -5.84 -6.03 14.74
N GLN A 138 -6.00 -7.29 14.34
CA GLN A 138 -5.49 -8.44 15.11
C GLN A 138 -3.97 -8.42 15.25
N ASP A 139 -3.24 -7.95 14.23
CA ASP A 139 -1.79 -7.84 14.31
C ASP A 139 -1.34 -6.66 15.16
N PHE A 140 -2.03 -5.52 15.11
CA PHE A 140 -1.76 -4.43 16.06
C PHE A 140 -1.94 -4.87 17.51
N ALA A 141 -2.96 -5.67 17.81
CA ALA A 141 -3.17 -6.21 19.14
C ALA A 141 -1.99 -7.10 19.63
N LYS A 142 -1.30 -7.80 18.72
CA LYS A 142 -0.11 -8.62 19.06
C LYS A 142 1.14 -7.78 19.36
N LEU A 143 1.22 -6.55 18.83
CA LEU A 143 2.36 -5.66 19.03
C LEU A 143 2.33 -4.95 20.41
N GLY A 144 1.26 -5.11 21.18
CA GLY A 144 1.10 -4.45 22.47
C GLY A 144 0.68 -2.99 22.32
N GLN A 145 1.42 -2.07 22.96
CA GLN A 145 1.06 -0.65 22.98
C GLN A 145 1.42 0.04 21.65
N VAL A 146 0.50 0.00 20.69
CA VAL A 146 0.59 0.73 19.41
C VAL A 146 0.13 2.19 19.61
N PRO A 147 0.73 3.19 18.94
CA PRO A 147 0.29 4.58 19.07
C PRO A 147 -1.18 4.79 18.67
N GLN A 148 -1.91 5.64 19.40
CA GLN A 148 -3.34 5.88 19.17
C GLN A 148 -3.64 6.32 17.73
N ALA A 149 -2.77 7.14 17.12
CA ALA A 149 -2.95 7.60 15.75
C ALA A 149 -3.02 6.45 14.72
N LEU A 150 -2.34 5.32 14.96
CA LEU A 150 -2.45 4.14 14.09
C LEU A 150 -3.80 3.45 14.26
N LEU A 151 -4.32 3.40 15.49
CA LEU A 151 -5.66 2.86 15.78
C LEU A 151 -6.75 3.75 15.19
N ASP A 152 -6.55 5.07 15.19
CA ASP A 152 -7.46 6.03 14.59
C ASP A 152 -7.50 5.87 13.06
N GLU A 153 -6.35 5.69 12.39
CA GLU A 153 -6.30 5.40 10.95
C GLU A 153 -6.94 4.05 10.59
N GLN A 154 -6.76 3.04 11.44
CA GLN A 154 -7.42 1.74 11.31
C GLN A 154 -8.95 1.88 11.39
N ALA A 155 -9.46 2.59 12.40
CA ALA A 155 -10.89 2.86 12.54
C ALA A 155 -11.44 3.69 11.39
N ALA A 156 -10.69 4.68 10.91
CA ALA A 156 -11.07 5.49 9.76
C ALA A 156 -11.14 4.66 8.46
N LEU A 157 -10.23 3.71 8.27
CA LEU A 157 -10.29 2.75 7.16
C LEU A 157 -11.55 1.90 7.24
N GLU A 158 -11.84 1.30 8.39
CA GLU A 158 -13.03 0.48 8.61
C GLU A 158 -14.32 1.29 8.33
N GLN A 159 -14.38 2.54 8.79
CA GLN A 159 -15.51 3.43 8.50
C GLN A 159 -15.67 3.72 6.99
N ARG A 160 -14.58 3.95 6.26
CA ARG A 160 -14.64 4.19 4.80
C ARG A 160 -15.07 2.94 4.03
N LEU A 161 -14.80 1.76 4.56
CA LEU A 161 -15.21 0.49 3.96
C LEU A 161 -16.69 0.17 4.21
N GLY A 162 -17.30 0.78 5.24
CA GLY A 162 -18.73 0.64 5.58
C GLY A 162 -19.00 -0.55 6.48
#